data_AF-A0A182AQX0-F1
#
_entry.id   AF-A0A182AQX0-F1
#
_cell.length_a   1.000
_cell.length_b   1.000
_cell.length_c   1.000
_cell.angle_alpha   90.00
_cell.angle_beta   90.00
_cell.angle_gamma   90.00
#
_symmetry.space_group_name_H-M   'P 1'
#
loop_
_entity.id
_entity.type
_entity.pdbx_description
1 polymer ?
#
loop_
_entity_poly.entity_id
_entity_poly.type
_entity_poly.pdbx_seq_one_letter_code
_entity_poly.pdbx_strand_id
1 'polypeptide(L)'
;MAAACRGASRVEGHLVIGVLPGAGLGSERQHTAELDVALFTGMGQARNLINVLSADVVVICGAGGAGTASEAAHAIKAGRLLVLLGVPPLWRDFFCSLSGKVQTAEDAEACCRYIQECVDQP
;
A
#
# COMPACT_ATOMS: atom_id res chain seq x y z
N MET A 1 2.74 -4.90 5.91
CA MET A 1 1.27 -5.01 5.77
C MET A 1 0.60 -5.31 7.11
N ALA A 2 0.87 -6.42 7.79
CA ALA A 2 0.21 -6.77 9.07
C ALA A 2 0.20 -5.65 10.14
N ALA A 3 1.30 -4.91 10.32
CA ALA A 3 1.33 -3.79 11.26
C ALA A 3 0.32 -2.67 10.92
N ALA A 4 0.09 -2.39 9.62
CA ALA A 4 -0.90 -1.43 9.18
C ALA A 4 -2.33 -1.95 9.42
N CYS A 5 -2.59 -3.23 9.11
CA CYS A 5 -3.86 -3.89 9.40
C CYS A 5 -4.21 -3.82 10.90
N ARG A 6 -3.27 -4.19 11.79
CA ARG A 6 -3.47 -4.06 13.25
C ARG A 6 -3.68 -2.64 13.75
N GLY A 7 -3.05 -1.66 13.10
CA GLY A 7 -3.25 -0.26 13.43
C GLY A 7 -4.67 0.18 13.09
N ALA A 8 -5.10 -0.11 11.87
CA ALA A 8 -6.44 0.18 11.38
C ALA A 8 -7.53 -0.54 12.20
N SER A 9 -7.31 -1.80 12.57
CA SER A 9 -8.30 -2.62 13.30
C SER A 9 -8.61 -2.12 14.71
N ARG A 10 -7.89 -1.10 15.21
CA ARG A 10 -8.13 -0.45 16.51
C ARG A 10 -9.02 0.77 16.42
N VAL A 11 -9.35 1.23 15.22
CA VAL A 11 -10.14 2.43 14.99
C VAL A 11 -11.60 2.02 14.76
N GLU A 12 -12.56 2.69 15.39
CA GLU A 12 -13.97 2.38 15.17
C GLU A 12 -14.39 2.70 13.72
N GLY A 13 -15.20 1.83 13.11
CA GLY A 13 -15.66 2.01 11.72
C GLY A 13 -14.61 1.70 10.65
N HIS A 14 -13.50 1.05 11.00
CA HIS A 14 -12.48 0.65 10.03
C HIS A 14 -13.00 -0.38 9.02
N LEU A 15 -12.32 -0.44 7.87
CA LEU A 15 -12.44 -1.51 6.90
C LEU A 15 -11.04 -1.88 6.38
N VAL A 16 -10.58 -3.09 6.67
CA VAL A 16 -9.30 -3.64 6.25
C VAL A 16 -9.53 -4.74 5.22
N ILE A 17 -9.19 -4.43 3.96
CA ILE A 17 -9.26 -5.37 2.85
C ILE A 17 -7.87 -5.93 2.58
N GLY A 18 -7.71 -7.25 2.70
CA GLY A 18 -6.49 -7.94 2.30
C GLY A 18 -6.64 -8.59 0.94
N VAL A 19 -5.83 -8.15 -0.04
CA VAL A 19 -5.73 -8.77 -1.36
C VAL A 19 -4.62 -9.81 -1.33
N LEU A 20 -5.02 -11.08 -1.36
CA LEU A 20 -4.17 -12.23 -1.09
C LEU A 20 -3.79 -12.96 -2.38
N PRO A 21 -2.54 -13.45 -2.50
CA PRO A 21 -2.02 -14.05 -3.73
C PRO A 21 -2.58 -15.44 -4.03
N GLY A 22 -3.01 -16.16 -2.98
CA GLY A 22 -3.50 -17.53 -3.05
C GLY A 22 -4.99 -17.65 -3.35
N ALA A 23 -5.49 -18.89 -3.34
CA ALA A 23 -6.88 -19.23 -3.67
C ALA A 23 -7.76 -19.45 -2.41
N GLY A 24 -7.21 -19.28 -1.21
CA GLY A 24 -7.93 -19.43 0.06
C GLY A 24 -8.11 -20.88 0.47
N LEU A 25 -7.15 -21.74 0.11
CA LEU A 25 -7.16 -23.17 0.43
C LEU A 25 -6.26 -23.45 1.65
N GLY A 26 -6.70 -24.39 2.49
CA GLY A 26 -5.91 -24.87 3.63
C GLY A 26 -5.49 -23.75 4.60
N SER A 27 -4.19 -23.69 4.91
CA SER A 27 -3.62 -22.77 5.89
C SER A 27 -3.58 -21.30 5.45
N GLU A 28 -3.86 -20.97 4.19
CA GLU A 28 -3.83 -19.58 3.70
C GLU A 28 -4.79 -18.66 4.48
N ARG A 29 -5.89 -19.22 5.00
CA ARG A 29 -6.87 -18.49 5.82
C ARG A 29 -6.38 -18.15 7.23
N GLN A 30 -5.28 -18.74 7.68
CA GLN A 30 -4.73 -18.45 9.02
C GLN A 30 -4.13 -17.04 9.12
N HIS A 31 -3.83 -16.41 7.97
CA HIS A 31 -3.21 -15.09 7.90
C HIS A 31 -4.23 -13.94 7.69
N THR A 32 -5.51 -14.17 7.98
CA THR A 32 -6.59 -13.20 7.72
C THR A 32 -7.24 -12.63 8.98
N ALA A 33 -6.69 -12.89 10.17
CA ALA A 33 -7.32 -12.50 11.44
C ALA A 33 -7.46 -10.97 11.62
N GLU A 34 -6.62 -10.20 10.94
CA GLU A 34 -6.61 -8.73 10.99
C GLU A 34 -7.37 -8.08 9.81
N LEU A 35 -8.10 -8.88 9.02
CA LEU A 35 -8.81 -8.44 7.82
C LEU A 35 -10.32 -8.56 8.04
N ASP A 36 -11.07 -7.53 7.66
CA ASP A 36 -12.52 -7.59 7.56
C ASP A 36 -12.96 -8.30 6.29
N VAL A 37 -12.19 -8.13 5.21
CA VAL A 37 -12.42 -8.77 3.92
C VAL A 37 -11.12 -9.39 3.41
N ALA A 38 -11.13 -10.70 3.23
CA ALA A 38 -10.04 -11.44 2.60
C ALA A 38 -10.39 -11.75 1.12
N LEU A 39 -9.74 -11.05 0.19
CA LEU A 39 -9.89 -11.27 -1.25
C LEU A 39 -8.79 -12.19 -1.77
N PHE A 40 -9.11 -13.48 -1.92
CA PHE A 40 -8.21 -14.47 -2.50
C PHE A 40 -8.24 -14.40 -4.03
N THR A 41 -7.13 -14.02 -4.65
CA THR A 41 -7.07 -13.74 -6.08
C THR A 41 -6.63 -14.94 -6.93
N GLY A 42 -5.85 -15.87 -6.37
CA GLY A 42 -5.16 -16.91 -7.13
C GLY A 42 -4.13 -16.39 -8.14
N MET A 43 -3.77 -15.10 -8.08
CA MET A 43 -2.95 -14.42 -9.09
C MET A 43 -1.46 -14.37 -8.73
N GLY A 44 -1.04 -14.95 -7.60
CA GLY A 44 0.35 -14.84 -7.15
C GLY A 44 0.77 -13.38 -7.03
N GLN A 45 1.90 -13.00 -7.65
CA GLN A 45 2.41 -11.62 -7.61
C GLN A 45 1.61 -10.64 -8.49
N ALA A 46 0.84 -11.13 -9.47
CA ALA A 46 0.08 -10.24 -10.36
C ALA A 46 -1.01 -9.45 -9.62
N ARG A 47 -1.43 -9.92 -8.42
CA ARG A 47 -2.35 -9.21 -7.52
C ARG A 47 -1.83 -7.83 -7.07
N ASN A 48 -0.53 -7.56 -7.18
CA ASN A 48 0.04 -6.25 -6.87
C ASN A 48 -0.59 -5.14 -7.72
N LEU A 49 -0.99 -5.43 -8.97
CA LEU A 49 -1.73 -4.46 -9.79
C LEU A 49 -3.11 -4.14 -9.21
N ILE A 50 -3.80 -5.12 -8.63
CA ILE A 50 -5.10 -4.90 -7.99
C ILE A 50 -4.93 -3.94 -6.81
N ASN A 51 -3.90 -4.11 -5.98
CA ASN A 51 -3.62 -3.19 -4.88
C ASN A 51 -3.48 -1.75 -5.38
N VAL A 52 -2.68 -1.56 -6.43
CA VAL A 52 -2.35 -0.23 -6.94
C VAL A 52 -3.53 0.40 -7.67
N LEU A 53 -4.21 -0.35 -8.52
CA LEU A 53 -5.28 0.19 -9.36
C LEU A 53 -6.57 0.45 -8.58
N SER A 54 -6.78 -0.24 -7.46
CA SER A 54 -7.92 -0.03 -6.57
C SER A 54 -7.69 1.06 -5.52
N ALA A 55 -6.49 1.63 -5.43
CA ALA A 55 -6.15 2.63 -4.44
C ALA A 55 -6.22 4.05 -5.01
N ASP A 56 -6.68 5.01 -4.19
CA ASP A 56 -6.55 6.44 -4.47
C ASP A 56 -5.13 6.93 -4.19
N VAL A 57 -4.55 6.47 -3.07
CA VAL A 57 -3.17 6.75 -2.65
C VAL A 57 -2.45 5.45 -2.32
N VAL A 58 -1.22 5.30 -2.80
CA VAL A 58 -0.32 4.19 -2.47
C VAL A 58 0.75 4.68 -1.50
N VAL A 59 0.92 3.98 -0.38
CA VAL A 59 1.96 4.28 0.61
C VAL A 59 3.00 3.16 0.63
N ILE A 60 4.26 3.53 0.42
CA ILE A 60 5.40 2.63 0.58
C ILE A 60 6.06 2.93 1.91
N CYS A 61 6.03 1.96 2.82
CA CYS A 61 6.51 2.12 4.19
C CYS A 61 7.78 1.29 4.41
N GLY A 62 8.88 1.94 4.79
CA GLY A 62 10.15 1.30 5.13
C GLY A 62 10.96 0.79 3.93
N ALA A 63 11.98 -0.01 4.22
CA ALA A 63 12.71 -0.76 3.19
C ALA A 63 11.92 -2.03 2.83
N GLY A 64 11.48 -2.12 1.57
CA GLY A 64 10.78 -3.29 1.04
C GLY A 64 11.68 -4.20 0.19
N GLY A 65 11.06 -5.22 -0.40
CA GLY A 65 11.69 -6.06 -1.42
C GLY A 65 11.25 -5.70 -2.84
N ALA A 66 11.63 -6.52 -3.82
CA ALA A 66 11.26 -6.32 -5.22
C ALA A 66 9.74 -6.19 -5.44
N GLY A 67 8.91 -6.87 -4.65
CA GLY A 67 7.45 -6.74 -4.72
C GLY A 67 6.94 -5.36 -4.30
N THR A 68 7.56 -4.74 -3.30
CA THR A 68 7.23 -3.37 -2.89
C THR A 68 7.70 -2.35 -3.92
N ALA A 69 8.88 -2.56 -4.50
CA ALA A 69 9.39 -1.72 -5.58
C ALA A 69 8.50 -1.80 -6.83
N SER A 70 7.96 -2.98 -7.16
CA SER A 70 7.05 -3.14 -8.30
C SER A 70 5.71 -2.44 -8.06
N GLU A 71 5.15 -2.50 -6.86
CA GLU A 71 3.94 -1.75 -6.50
C GLU A 71 4.16 -0.23 -6.64
N ALA A 72 5.30 0.30 -6.18
CA ALA A 72 5.65 1.71 -6.35
C ALA A 72 5.78 2.12 -7.83
N ALA A 73 6.47 1.31 -8.64
CA ALA A 73 6.60 1.55 -10.07
C ALA A 73 5.25 1.48 -10.80
N HIS A 74 4.37 0.54 -10.41
CA HIS A 74 3.02 0.46 -10.94
C HIS A 74 2.17 1.67 -10.54
N ALA A 75 2.30 2.19 -9.32
CA ALA A 75 1.59 3.37 -8.87
C ALA A 75 1.95 4.59 -9.73
N ILE A 76 3.25 4.80 -9.95
CA ILE A 76 3.76 5.87 -10.83
C ILE A 76 3.20 5.70 -12.25
N LYS A 77 3.30 4.49 -12.82
CA LYS A 77 2.81 4.21 -14.18
C LYS A 77 1.30 4.39 -14.33
N ALA A 78 0.53 4.06 -13.30
CA ALA A 78 -0.92 4.23 -13.26
C ALA A 78 -1.36 5.66 -12.93
N GLY A 79 -0.42 6.58 -12.67
CA GLY A 79 -0.73 7.95 -12.28
C GLY A 79 -1.34 8.08 -10.88
N ARG A 80 -1.19 7.05 -10.04
CA ARG A 80 -1.64 7.08 -8.65
C ARG A 80 -0.70 7.94 -7.81
N LEU A 81 -1.26 8.59 -6.79
CA LEU A 81 -0.46 9.31 -5.81
C LEU A 81 0.37 8.31 -5.00
N LEU A 82 1.65 8.59 -4.86
CA LEU A 82 2.60 7.72 -4.19
C LEU A 82 3.26 8.49 -3.04
N VAL A 83 3.12 7.98 -1.82
CA VAL A 83 3.80 8.51 -0.63
C VAL A 83 4.86 7.53 -0.16
N LEU A 84 6.08 8.02 0.03
CA LEU A 84 7.20 7.26 0.58
C LEU A 84 7.38 7.62 2.07
N LEU A 85 7.23 6.63 2.94
CA LEU A 85 7.30 6.78 4.40
C LEU A 85 8.47 5.97 4.95
N GLY A 86 9.47 6.64 5.52
CA GLY A 86 10.62 5.97 6.15
C GLY A 86 11.42 5.04 5.22
N VAL A 87 11.44 5.33 3.92
CA VAL A 87 12.18 4.54 2.92
C VAL A 87 13.67 4.90 2.91
N PRO A 88 14.57 3.99 2.46
CA PRO A 88 15.98 4.33 2.28
C PRO A 88 16.19 5.51 1.32
N PRO A 89 17.21 6.36 1.50
CA PRO A 89 17.49 7.49 0.61
C PRO A 89 17.57 7.09 -0.87
N LEU A 90 18.17 5.94 -1.17
CA LEU A 90 18.23 5.40 -2.52
C LEU A 90 16.85 5.21 -3.16
N TRP A 91 15.88 4.67 -2.40
CA TRP A 91 14.52 4.46 -2.90
C TRP A 91 13.79 5.78 -3.09
N ARG A 92 13.93 6.69 -2.13
CA ARG A 92 13.39 8.04 -2.24
C ARG A 92 13.87 8.73 -3.50
N ASP A 93 15.19 8.81 -3.68
CA ASP A 93 15.79 9.55 -4.78
C ASP A 93 15.42 8.90 -6.13
N PHE A 94 15.43 7.56 -6.19
CA PHE A 94 15.00 6.82 -7.38
C PHE A 94 13.54 7.09 -7.75
N PHE A 95 12.58 6.86 -6.85
CA PHE A 95 11.16 7.02 -7.20
C PHE A 95 10.78 8.48 -7.45
N CYS A 96 11.35 9.44 -6.71
CA CYS A 96 11.15 10.86 -6.99
C CYS A 96 11.71 11.26 -8.37
N SER A 97 12.78 10.63 -8.84
CA SER A 97 13.31 10.90 -10.20
C SER A 97 12.39 10.41 -11.32
N LEU A 98 11.50 9.45 -11.05
CA LEU A 98 10.60 8.87 -12.04
C LEU A 98 9.30 9.67 -12.23
N SER A 99 8.88 10.46 -11.25
CA SER A 99 7.64 11.26 -11.31
C SER A 99 7.61 12.37 -10.28
N GLY A 100 7.18 13.57 -10.69
CA GLY A 100 6.94 14.71 -9.77
C GLY A 100 5.71 14.55 -8.88
N LYS A 101 4.94 13.46 -9.03
CA LYS A 101 3.77 13.15 -8.17
C LYS A 101 4.11 12.27 -6.97
N VAL A 102 5.39 11.99 -6.75
CA VAL A 102 5.85 11.21 -5.59
C VAL A 102 6.10 12.17 -4.43
N GLN A 103 5.48 11.88 -3.28
CA GLN A 103 5.63 12.63 -2.05
C GLN A 103 6.44 11.83 -1.03
N THR A 104 7.09 12.53 -0.10
CA THR A 104 7.79 11.91 1.02
C THR A 104 7.19 12.36 2.34
N ALA A 105 6.97 11.42 3.26
CA ALA A 105 6.54 11.70 4.61
C ALA A 105 7.65 11.31 5.61
N GLU A 106 7.89 12.19 6.57
CA GLU A 106 8.89 12.00 7.63
C GLU A 106 8.38 11.02 8.71
N ASP A 107 7.07 10.99 8.92
CA ASP A 107 6.39 10.12 9.87
C ASP A 107 4.96 9.76 9.40
N ALA A 108 4.30 8.90 10.18
CA ALA A 108 2.95 8.44 9.87
C ALA A 108 1.91 9.58 9.92
N GLU A 109 2.10 10.59 10.75
CA GLU A 109 1.17 11.70 10.90
C GLU A 109 1.21 12.62 9.68
N ALA A 110 2.40 12.97 9.21
CA ALA A 110 2.60 13.68 7.95
C ALA A 110 2.04 12.88 6.76
N CYS A 111 2.24 11.55 6.74
CA CYS A 111 1.66 10.69 5.72
C CYS A 111 0.13 10.76 5.70
N CYS A 112 -0.52 10.65 6.86
CA CYS A 112 -1.98 10.73 6.97
C CYS A 112 -2.50 12.11 6.54
N ARG A 113 -1.81 13.19 6.90
CA ARG A 113 -2.17 14.55 6.48
C ARG A 113 -2.17 14.69 4.97
N TYR A 114 -1.12 14.21 4.30
CA TYR A 114 -1.04 14.22 2.84
C TYR A 114 -2.15 13.40 2.19
N ILE A 115 -2.48 12.22 2.74
CA ILE A 115 -3.59 11.40 2.24
C ILE A 115 -4.90 12.18 2.32
N GLN A 116 -5.18 12.82 3.46
CA GLN A 116 -6.39 13.61 3.66
C GLN A 116 -6.50 14.77 2.67
N GLU A 117 -5.42 15.54 2.50
CA GLU A 117 -5.36 16.65 1.55
C GLU A 117 -5.58 16.23 0.09
N CYS A 118 -5.20 14.99 -0.25
CA CYS A 118 -5.38 14.45 -1.60
C CYS A 118 -6.79 13.90 -1.84
N VAL A 119 -7.36 13.21 -0.85
CA VAL A 119 -8.71 12.60 -0.96
C VAL A 119 -9.80 13.67 -0.92
N ASP A 120 -9.57 14.78 -0.23
CA ASP A 120 -10.52 15.89 -0.14
C ASP A 120 -10.51 16.82 -1.38
N GLN A 121 -9.60 16.59 -2.34
CA GLN A 121 -9.59 17.34 -3.60
C GLN A 121 -10.54 16.69 -4.63
N PRO A 122 -11.49 17.45 -5.20
CA PRO A 122 -12.53 16.92 -6.10
C PRO A 122 -12.00 16.42 -7.45
#